data_AF-A0A2E8HGL1-F1
#
_entry.id   AF-A0A2E8HGL1-F1
#
_cell.length_a   1.000
_cell.length_b   1.000
_cell.length_c   1.000
_cell.angle_alpha   90.00
_cell.angle_beta   90.00
_cell.angle_gamma   90.00
#
_symmetry.space_group_name_H-M   'P 1'
#
loop_
_entity.id
_entity.type
_entity.pdbx_description
1 polymer ?
#
loop_
_entity_poly.entity_id
_entity_poly.type
_entity_poly.pdbx_seq_one_letter_code
_entity_poly.pdbx_strand_id
1 'polypeptide(L)'
;LLLVDLPLFSMATMAMSSFYLVSQRALYADWRSQIKYLPLLMALGISLCINNARAGIEGLIGHQSDFHRTPKYGVTAQRKPGRKYVGTKTLLSLVEMFMAGYFLYILLEAWSVGLYFGIPFILLFQAGFLYTGLLSAVQPWLLRRLTRTQGAA
;
A
#
# COMPACT_ATOMS: atom_id res chain seq x y z
N LEU A 1 13.94 26.85 -12.01
CA LEU A 1 13.22 25.83 -11.21
C LEU A 1 11.71 26.07 -11.25
N LEU A 2 11.17 27.10 -10.59
CA LEU A 2 9.70 27.36 -10.54
C LEU A 2 8.94 27.27 -11.87
N LEU A 3 9.50 27.76 -12.98
CA LEU A 3 8.86 27.75 -14.30
C LEU A 3 8.60 26.35 -14.86
N VAL A 4 9.38 25.35 -14.43
CA VAL A 4 9.25 23.94 -14.82
C VAL A 4 8.55 23.14 -13.72
N ASP A 5 8.90 23.40 -12.45
CA ASP A 5 8.39 22.64 -11.32
C ASP A 5 6.91 22.91 -11.06
N LEU A 6 6.47 24.17 -11.21
CA LEU A 6 5.08 24.57 -10.98
C LEU A 6 4.10 23.89 -11.95
N PRO A 7 4.31 23.92 -13.29
CA PRO A 7 3.41 23.23 -14.20
C PRO A 7 3.45 21.71 -14.00
N LEU A 8 4.62 21.11 -13.78
CA LEU A 8 4.74 19.67 -13.50
C LEU A 8 3.95 19.27 -12.25
N PHE A 9 4.14 19.99 -11.15
CA PHE A 9 3.46 19.72 -9.89
C PHE A 9 1.95 19.95 -10.02
N SER A 10 1.53 20.99 -10.74
CA SER A 10 0.12 21.30 -10.96
C SER A 10 -0.56 20.21 -11.77
N MET A 11 0.07 19.77 -12.86
CA MET A 11 -0.46 18.68 -13.70
C MET A 11 -0.54 17.36 -12.92
N ALA A 12 0.50 16.99 -12.17
CA ALA A 12 0.50 15.78 -11.35
C ALA A 12 -0.59 15.82 -10.27
N THR A 13 -0.72 16.96 -9.58
CA THR A 13 -1.75 17.17 -8.56
C THR A 13 -3.15 17.08 -9.17
N MET A 14 -3.40 17.78 -10.28
CA MET A 14 -4.69 17.75 -10.96
C MET A 14 -5.04 16.33 -11.43
N ALA A 15 -4.10 15.61 -12.03
CA ALA A 15 -4.33 14.23 -12.48
C ALA A 15 -4.76 13.31 -11.33
N MET A 16 -4.01 13.33 -10.22
CA MET A 16 -4.32 12.50 -9.05
C MET A 16 -5.61 12.93 -8.36
N SER A 17 -5.82 14.23 -8.14
CA SER A 17 -7.05 14.74 -7.52
C SER A 17 -8.29 14.43 -8.34
N SER A 18 -8.24 14.60 -9.67
CA SER A 18 -9.36 14.27 -10.55
C SER A 18 -9.69 12.79 -10.52
N PHE A 19 -8.69 11.91 -10.56
CA PHE A 19 -8.90 10.46 -10.45
C PHE A 19 -9.63 10.08 -9.16
N TYR A 20 -9.14 10.54 -8.01
CA TYR A 20 -9.74 10.21 -6.71
C TYR A 20 -11.11 10.85 -6.51
N LEU A 21 -11.33 12.08 -6.98
CA LEU A 21 -12.65 12.72 -6.89
C LEU A 21 -13.69 11.99 -7.73
N VAL A 22 -13.34 11.62 -8.97
CA VAL A 22 -14.23 10.84 -9.84
C VAL A 22 -14.48 9.46 -9.25
N SER A 23 -13.47 8.81 -8.66
CA SER A 23 -13.65 7.51 -8.02
C SER A 23 -14.65 7.58 -6.86
N GLN A 24 -14.56 8.59 -5.99
CA GLN A 24 -15.51 8.75 -4.89
C GLN A 24 -16.93 9.04 -5.38
N ARG A 25 -17.07 9.87 -6.43
CA ARG A 25 -18.36 10.21 -7.02
C ARG A 25 -19.03 8.99 -7.67
N ALA A 26 -18.26 8.08 -8.25
CA ALA A 26 -18.78 6.86 -8.86
C ALA A 26 -19.20 5.80 -7.83
N LEU A 27 -18.52 5.74 -6.68
CA LEU A 27 -18.74 4.72 -5.64
C LEU A 27 -19.83 5.10 -4.62
N TYR A 28 -19.95 6.39 -4.28
CA TYR A 28 -20.78 6.83 -3.16
C TYR A 28 -21.73 7.95 -3.55
N ALA A 29 -23.00 7.85 -3.13
CA ALA A 29 -23.97 8.93 -3.25
C ALA A 29 -23.52 10.18 -2.47
N ASP A 30 -23.03 9.98 -1.23
CA ASP A 30 -22.52 11.03 -0.35
C ASP A 30 -21.00 11.28 -0.50
N TRP A 31 -20.50 11.35 -1.73
CA TRP A 31 -19.06 11.44 -2.04
C TRP A 31 -18.31 12.57 -1.33
N ARG A 32 -18.97 13.71 -1.04
CA ARG A 32 -18.35 14.84 -0.33
C ARG A 32 -17.87 14.46 1.08
N SER A 33 -18.62 13.62 1.77
CA SER A 33 -18.26 13.12 3.11
C SER A 33 -17.07 12.18 3.08
N GLN A 34 -16.81 11.54 1.93
CA GLN A 34 -15.75 10.56 1.73
C GLN A 34 -14.38 11.18 1.43
N ILE A 35 -14.35 12.45 1.02
CA ILE A 35 -13.11 13.18 0.70
C ILE A 35 -12.12 13.17 1.88
N LYS A 36 -12.62 13.20 3.13
CA LYS A 36 -11.77 13.15 4.33
C LYS A 36 -10.95 11.86 4.46
N TYR A 37 -11.39 10.77 3.82
CA TYR A 37 -10.66 9.50 3.82
C TYR A 37 -9.66 9.39 2.67
N LEU A 38 -9.66 10.34 1.71
CA LEU A 38 -8.76 10.30 0.56
C LEU A 38 -7.28 10.27 0.95
N PRO A 39 -6.77 11.07 1.91
CA PRO A 39 -5.36 11.02 2.29
C PRO A 39 -4.95 9.61 2.75
N LEU A 40 -5.79 8.98 3.58
CA LEU A 40 -5.54 7.62 4.06
C LEU A 40 -5.62 6.61 2.91
N LEU A 41 -6.64 6.72 2.06
CA LEU A 41 -6.82 5.85 0.90
C LEU A 41 -5.61 5.95 -0.05
N MET A 42 -5.11 7.15 -0.29
CA MET A 42 -3.92 7.40 -1.11
C MET A 42 -2.68 6.76 -0.49
N ALA A 43 -2.44 6.98 0.80
CA ALA A 43 -1.29 6.38 1.50
C ALA A 43 -1.30 4.85 1.41
N LEU A 44 -2.46 4.22 1.66
CA LEU A 44 -2.61 2.78 1.51
C LEU A 44 -2.45 2.32 0.05
N GLY A 45 -3.07 3.02 -0.91
CA GLY A 45 -2.95 2.72 -2.33
C GLY A 45 -1.51 2.77 -2.84
N ILE A 46 -0.74 3.76 -2.38
CA ILE A 46 0.69 3.90 -2.70
C ILE A 46 1.47 2.69 -2.19
N SER A 47 1.25 2.29 -0.93
CA SER A 47 2.01 1.18 -0.32
C SER A 47 1.84 -0.16 -1.06
N LEU A 48 0.68 -0.38 -1.69
CA LEU A 48 0.38 -1.58 -2.48
C LEU A 48 1.21 -1.68 -3.77
N CYS A 49 1.90 -0.60 -4.18
CA CYS A 49 2.67 -0.58 -5.42
C CYS A 49 3.79 -1.64 -5.44
N ILE A 50 4.41 -1.96 -4.30
CA ILE A 50 5.48 -2.96 -4.21
C ILE A 50 4.91 -4.35 -4.49
N ASN A 51 3.76 -4.68 -3.89
CA ASN A 51 3.08 -5.95 -4.13
C ASN A 51 2.62 -6.07 -5.59
N ASN A 52 2.09 -5.00 -6.15
CA ASN A 52 1.67 -4.94 -7.55
C ASN A 52 2.87 -5.09 -8.51
N ALA A 53 4.00 -4.42 -8.22
CA ALA A 53 5.23 -4.52 -9.00
C ALA A 53 5.79 -5.94 -8.99
N ARG A 54 5.82 -6.59 -7.81
CA ARG A 54 6.22 -8.00 -7.67
C ARG A 54 5.34 -8.91 -8.54
N ALA A 55 4.01 -8.76 -8.45
CA ALA A 55 3.07 -9.56 -9.25
C ALA A 55 3.24 -9.31 -10.77
N GLY A 56 3.49 -8.06 -11.17
CA GLY A 56 3.77 -7.72 -12.57
C GLY A 56 5.05 -8.37 -13.09
N ILE A 57 6.14 -8.34 -12.31
CA ILE A 57 7.42 -8.99 -12.65
C ILE A 57 7.25 -10.51 -12.75
N GLU A 58 6.54 -11.12 -11.79
CA GLU A 58 6.24 -12.56 -11.83
C GLU A 58 5.47 -12.95 -13.10
N GLY A 59 4.48 -12.15 -13.48
CA GLY A 59 3.71 -12.35 -14.71
C GLY A 59 4.57 -12.23 -15.97
N LEU A 60 5.51 -11.27 -16.02
CA LEU A 60 6.43 -11.11 -17.16
C LEU A 60 7.41 -12.27 -17.30
N ILE A 61 7.91 -12.82 -16.19
CA ILE A 61 8.84 -13.95 -16.18
C ILE A 61 8.11 -15.28 -16.48
N GLY A 62 6.78 -15.27 -16.61
CA GLY A 62 5.98 -16.48 -16.79
C GLY A 62 5.94 -17.35 -15.54
N HIS A 63 6.35 -16.80 -14.39
CA HIS A 63 6.17 -17.46 -13.12
C HIS A 63 4.67 -17.46 -12.85
N GLN A 64 4.06 -18.65 -12.81
CA GLN A 64 2.69 -18.84 -12.37
C GLN A 64 2.65 -18.49 -10.87
N SER A 65 2.54 -17.20 -10.56
CA SER A 65 2.08 -16.75 -9.26
C SER A 65 0.80 -17.54 -8.97
N ASP A 66 0.67 -18.13 -7.78
CA ASP A 66 -0.57 -18.73 -7.27
C ASP A 66 -1.62 -17.62 -7.12
N PHE A 67 -2.03 -17.01 -8.23
CA PHE A 67 -3.34 -16.47 -8.43
C PHE A 67 -4.26 -17.68 -8.39
N HIS A 68 -4.45 -18.24 -7.19
CA HIS A 68 -5.56 -19.10 -6.88
C HIS A 68 -6.77 -18.35 -7.40
N ARG A 69 -7.29 -18.77 -8.56
CA ARG A 69 -8.51 -18.22 -9.14
C ARG A 69 -9.46 -18.06 -7.97
N THR A 70 -9.91 -16.83 -7.71
CA THR A 70 -10.85 -16.55 -6.62
C THR A 70 -11.90 -17.64 -6.70
N PRO A 71 -11.93 -18.58 -5.73
CA PRO A 71 -12.73 -19.76 -5.93
C PRO A 71 -14.16 -19.24 -5.97
N LYS A 72 -14.81 -19.38 -7.13
CA LYS A 72 -16.23 -19.09 -7.27
C LYS A 72 -16.93 -20.19 -6.47
N TYR A 73 -16.98 -20.02 -5.16
CA TYR A 73 -17.63 -20.97 -4.26
C TYR A 73 -19.13 -20.92 -4.56
N GLY A 74 -19.58 -21.86 -5.41
CA GLY A 74 -20.83 -22.54 -5.16
C GLY A 74 -20.73 -23.15 -3.76
N VAL A 75 -21.66 -22.78 -2.91
CA VAL A 75 -21.76 -23.17 -1.51
C VAL A 75 -21.95 -24.69 -1.41
N THR A 76 -20.88 -25.50 -1.35
CA THR A 76 -21.05 -26.93 -0.98
C THR A 76 -19.82 -27.69 -0.46
N ALA A 77 -18.58 -27.20 -0.59
CA ALA A 77 -17.44 -27.99 -0.13
C ALA A 77 -16.57 -27.24 0.88
N GLN A 78 -16.68 -27.66 2.14
CA GLN A 78 -15.72 -27.35 3.20
C GLN A 78 -14.34 -27.91 2.85
N ARG A 79 -13.56 -27.19 2.02
CA ARG A 79 -12.13 -27.44 1.88
C ARG A 79 -11.40 -26.24 2.44
N LYS A 80 -10.88 -26.38 3.66
CA LYS A 80 -9.99 -25.41 4.28
C LYS A 80 -8.78 -25.21 3.36
N PRO A 81 -8.49 -23.99 2.86
CA PRO A 81 -7.32 -23.77 2.02
C PRO A 81 -6.04 -24.07 2.82
N GLY A 82 -5.11 -24.77 2.15
CA GLY A 82 -3.85 -25.25 2.71
C GLY A 82 -2.99 -24.12 3.27
N ARG A 83 -2.47 -24.36 4.46
CA ARG A 83 -1.69 -23.44 5.28
C ARG A 83 -0.24 -23.41 4.79
N LYS A 84 0.13 -22.50 3.87
CA LYS A 84 1.53 -22.13 3.58
C LYS A 84 1.60 -20.85 2.70
N TYR A 85 1.35 -19.70 3.32
CA TYR A 85 1.59 -18.38 2.69
C TYR A 85 2.31 -17.45 3.69
N VAL A 86 3.46 -17.91 4.19
CA VAL A 86 4.22 -17.21 5.24
C VAL A 86 5.59 -16.73 4.75
N GLY A 87 6.23 -17.43 3.80
CA GLY A 87 7.62 -17.15 3.39
C GLY A 87 7.81 -15.86 2.59
N THR A 88 6.86 -15.53 1.71
CA THR A 88 6.98 -14.39 0.80
C THR A 88 6.74 -13.04 1.48
N LYS A 89 5.95 -13.03 2.58
CA LYS A 89 5.58 -11.81 3.29
C LYS A 89 6.77 -11.14 3.98
N THR A 90 7.80 -11.90 4.35
CA THR A 90 8.94 -11.36 5.12
C THR A 90 9.85 -10.47 4.27
N LEU A 91 10.17 -10.87 3.03
CA LEU A 91 10.97 -10.02 2.15
C LEU A 91 10.20 -8.76 1.74
N LEU A 92 8.91 -8.91 1.41
CA LEU A 92 8.04 -7.79 1.07
C LEU A 92 7.98 -6.77 2.22
N SER A 93 7.77 -7.25 3.46
CA SER A 93 7.78 -6.41 4.66
C SER A 93 9.08 -5.64 4.86
N LEU A 94 10.22 -6.25 4.54
CA LEU A 94 11.53 -5.61 4.65
C LEU A 94 11.67 -4.48 3.62
N VAL A 95 11.22 -4.70 2.39
CA VAL A 95 11.23 -3.67 1.33
C VAL A 95 10.27 -2.52 1.69
N GLU A 96 9.07 -2.82 2.21
CA GLU A 96 8.13 -1.82 2.70
C GLU A 96 8.75 -0.96 3.83
N MET A 97 9.41 -1.61 4.80
CA MET A 97 10.09 -0.92 5.90
C MET A 97 11.27 -0.08 5.43
N PHE A 98 12.04 -0.58 4.46
CA PHE A 98 13.12 0.19 3.83
C PHE A 98 12.57 1.44 3.13
N MET A 99 11.47 1.33 2.39
CA MET A 99 10.81 2.48 1.76
C MET A 99 10.32 3.50 2.79
N ALA A 100 9.79 3.04 3.93
CA ALA A 100 9.46 3.93 5.04
C ALA A 100 10.70 4.63 5.64
N GLY A 101 11.87 3.99 5.67
CA GLY A 101 13.12 4.69 6.05
C GLY A 101 13.55 5.71 5.00
N TYR A 102 13.44 5.34 3.72
CA TYR A 102 13.85 6.17 2.59
C TYR A 102 13.00 7.43 2.44
N PHE A 103 11.68 7.34 2.56
CA PHE A 103 10.80 8.51 2.50
C PHE A 103 10.91 9.40 3.73
N LEU A 104 11.30 8.87 4.89
CA LEU A 104 11.66 9.67 6.05
C LEU A 104 12.92 10.50 5.77
N TYR A 105 13.94 9.89 5.16
CA TYR A 105 15.13 10.62 4.74
C TYR A 105 14.79 11.72 3.73
N ILE A 106 14.01 11.42 2.69
CA ILE A 106 13.54 12.44 1.72
C ILE A 106 12.76 13.55 2.41
N LEU A 107 11.94 13.24 3.41
CA LEU A 107 11.18 14.24 4.15
C LEU A 107 12.11 15.22 4.89
N LEU A 108 13.18 14.71 5.50
CA LEU A 108 14.18 15.54 6.19
C LEU A 108 14.97 16.40 5.20
N GLU A 109 15.34 15.86 4.04
CA GLU A 109 16.01 16.62 2.98
C GLU A 109 15.08 17.67 2.34
N ALA A 110 13.80 17.35 2.14
CA ALA A 110 12.83 18.32 1.63
C ALA A 110 12.66 19.50 2.60
N TRP A 111 12.75 19.24 3.90
CA TRP A 111 12.73 20.29 4.93
C TRP A 111 13.99 21.16 4.88
N SER A 112 15.19 20.56 4.73
CA SER A 112 16.46 21.28 4.72
C SER A 112 16.61 22.19 3.49
N VAL A 113 16.11 21.74 2.32
CA VAL A 113 16.16 22.49 1.06
C VAL A 113 15.01 23.51 0.93
N GLY A 114 14.05 23.50 1.85
CA GLY A 114 12.92 24.45 1.87
C GLY A 114 11.79 24.11 0.88
N LEU A 115 11.71 22.86 0.42
CA LEU A 115 10.67 22.37 -0.49
C LEU A 115 9.37 22.02 0.24
N TYR A 116 8.82 23.00 0.96
CA TYR A 116 7.67 22.78 1.85
C TYR A 116 6.39 22.33 1.12
N PHE A 117 6.22 22.72 -0.14
CA PHE A 117 5.01 22.39 -0.91
C PHE A 117 4.88 20.88 -1.22
N GLY A 118 5.99 20.16 -1.34
CA GLY A 118 5.99 18.71 -1.59
C GLY A 118 5.80 17.87 -0.33
N ILE A 119 6.00 18.45 0.86
CA ILE A 119 5.96 17.73 2.15
C ILE A 119 4.66 16.96 2.38
N PRO A 120 3.45 17.54 2.15
CA PRO A 120 2.21 16.80 2.34
C PRO A 120 2.13 15.52 1.51
N PHE A 121 2.65 15.55 0.27
CA PHE A 121 2.69 14.37 -0.58
C PHE A 121 3.70 13.35 -0.08
N ILE A 122 4.92 13.77 0.25
CA ILE A 122 5.97 12.89 0.80
C ILE A 122 5.47 12.19 2.08
N LEU A 123 4.73 12.90 2.92
CA LEU A 123 4.10 12.33 4.12
C LEU A 123 3.11 11.21 3.80
N LEU A 124 2.37 11.28 2.68
CA LEU A 124 1.48 10.18 2.26
C LEU A 124 2.27 8.91 1.92
N PHE A 125 3.40 9.05 1.20
CA PHE A 125 4.29 7.92 0.92
C PHE A 125 4.84 7.34 2.22
N GLN A 126 5.36 8.21 3.10
CA GLN A 126 5.93 7.82 4.37
C GLN A 126 4.90 7.08 5.25
N ALA A 127 3.72 7.67 5.46
CA ALA A 127 2.68 7.09 6.29
C ALA A 127 2.17 5.76 5.71
N GLY A 128 2.02 5.68 4.38
CA GLY A 128 1.61 4.47 3.69
C GLY A 128 2.56 3.30 3.93
N PHE A 129 3.84 3.48 3.60
CA PHE A 129 4.86 2.43 3.76
C PHE A 129 5.14 2.10 5.23
N LEU A 130 5.09 3.10 6.13
CA LEU A 130 5.23 2.84 7.56
C LEU A 130 4.07 2.00 8.08
N TYR A 131 2.84 2.31 7.68
CA TYR A 131 1.65 1.56 8.12
C TYR A 131 1.68 0.11 7.64
N THR A 132 1.87 -0.13 6.34
CA THR A 132 1.92 -1.52 5.83
C THR A 132 3.15 -2.25 6.28
N GLY A 133 4.32 -1.60 6.32
CA GLY A 133 5.56 -2.19 6.82
C GLY A 133 5.44 -2.66 8.26
N LEU A 134 4.85 -1.84 9.15
CA LEU A 134 4.59 -2.23 10.54
C LEU A 134 3.60 -3.39 10.64
N LEU A 135 2.48 -3.34 9.91
CA LEU A 135 1.51 -4.43 9.90
C LEU A 135 2.12 -5.75 9.40
N SER A 136 2.88 -5.69 8.29
CA SER A 136 3.56 -6.84 7.70
C SER A 136 4.62 -7.42 8.66
N ALA A 137 5.30 -6.58 9.45
CA ALA A 137 6.28 -7.02 10.45
C ALA A 137 5.62 -7.63 11.69
N VAL A 138 4.51 -7.05 12.19
CA VAL A 138 3.82 -7.51 13.40
C VAL A 138 2.95 -8.75 13.14
N GLN A 139 2.36 -8.88 11.94
CA GLN A 139 1.43 -9.96 11.61
C GLN A 139 2.02 -11.37 11.85
N PRO A 140 3.23 -11.72 11.39
CA PRO A 140 3.83 -13.03 11.66
C PRO A 140 4.04 -13.29 13.15
N TRP A 141 4.44 -12.27 13.91
CA TRP A 141 4.67 -12.40 15.35
C TRP A 141 3.37 -12.60 16.12
N LEU A 142 2.32 -11.85 15.78
CA LEU A 142 1.01 -11.97 16.41
C LEU A 142 0.39 -13.34 16.12
N LEU A 143 0.46 -13.80 14.87
CA LEU A 143 -0.04 -15.12 14.49
C LEU A 143 0.68 -16.25 15.23
N ARG A 144 2.01 -16.15 15.40
CA ARG A 144 2.81 -17.10 16.20
C ARG A 144 2.34 -17.16 17.66
N ARG A 145 2.01 -16.01 18.27
CA ARG A 145 1.49 -15.95 19.64
C ARG A 145 0.12 -16.62 19.77
N LEU A 146 -0.82 -16.30 18.88
CA LEU A 146 -2.18 -16.86 18.91
C LEU A 146 -2.21 -18.37 18.65
N THR A 147 -1.30 -18.89 17.81
CA THR A 147 -1.19 -20.34 17.59
C THR A 147 -0.56 -21.09 18.75
N ARG A 148 0.32 -20.44 19.54
CA ARG A 148 0.90 -21.05 20.74
C ARG A 148 -0.12 -21.22 21.86
N THR A 149 -1.07 -20.30 21.99
CA THR A 149 -2.14 -20.38 23.00
C THR A 149 -3.22 -21.42 22.67
N GLN A 150 -3.42 -21.76 21.39
CA GLN A 150 -4.37 -22.80 20.98
C GLN A 150 -3.79 -24.23 20.97
N GLY A 151 -2.46 -24.39 21.02
CA GLY A 151 -1.81 -25.70 21.13
C GLY A 151 -1.50 -26.14 22.56
N ALA A 152 -1.92 -25.36 23.57
CA ALA A 152 -1.71 -25.60 25.00
C ALA A 152 -3.02 -25.93 25.75
N ALA A 153 -4.12 -26.15 25.02
CA ALA A 153 -5.41 -26.62 25.50
C ALA A 153 -5.76 -27.93 24.78
#